data_AF-A0A930TCI0-F1
#
_entry.id   AF-A0A930TCI0-F1
#
_cell.length_a   1.000
_cell.length_b   1.000
_cell.length_c   1.000
_cell.angle_alpha   90.00
_cell.angle_beta   90.00
_cell.angle_gamma   90.00
#
_symmetry.space_group_name_H-M   'P 1'
#
loop_
_entity.id
_entity.type
_entity.pdbx_description
1 polymer ?
#
loop_
_entity_poly.entity_id
_entity_poly.type
_entity_poly.pdbx_seq_one_letter_code
_entity_poly.pdbx_strand_id
1 'polypeptide(L)'
;MVVCYKYIIAPVSLSMALLLVSCGDSKIAQCERLIKQVNEGTELLDKNKGAQVTTSLKLAKDLKEVSDKIRDLGLKDEKLQDHQKKFVNTFEILSQNIDKAAKALGSTKTAKASNQGRKTIQKARDDIDTALKNATDTAAKFDSSVGELNQYCTKP
;
A
#
# COMPACT_ATOMS: atom_id res chain seq x y z
N MET A 1 -37.25 -10.75 4.46
CA MET A 1 -38.43 -10.03 4.98
C MET A 1 -38.92 -10.82 6.18
N VAL A 2 -38.58 -10.42 7.41
CA VAL A 2 -38.88 -11.23 8.61
C VAL A 2 -40.08 -10.61 9.31
N VAL A 3 -41.18 -11.37 9.35
CA VAL A 3 -42.46 -10.97 9.96
C VAL A 3 -42.40 -11.30 11.46
N CYS A 4 -42.53 -10.29 12.32
CA CYS A 4 -42.61 -10.44 13.78
C CYS A 4 -44.07 -10.60 14.21
N TYR A 5 -44.48 -11.80 14.64
CA TYR A 5 -45.76 -11.97 15.33
C TYR A 5 -45.56 -11.83 16.84
N LYS A 6 -46.44 -11.04 17.47
CA LYS A 6 -46.32 -10.50 18.83
C LYS A 6 -47.20 -11.31 19.78
N TYR A 7 -46.60 -11.93 20.80
CA TYR A 7 -47.28 -12.38 22.02
C TYR A 7 -46.57 -11.77 23.23
N ILE A 8 -47.33 -11.09 24.10
CA ILE A 8 -46.88 -10.47 25.35
C ILE A 8 -47.58 -11.19 26.50
N ILE A 9 -46.85 -11.86 27.40
CA ILE A 9 -47.29 -12.13 28.79
C ILE A 9 -46.07 -12.12 29.75
N ALA A 10 -46.03 -11.07 30.59
CA ALA A 10 -45.57 -10.96 32.00
C ALA A 10 -44.12 -11.32 32.44
N PRO A 11 -43.62 -10.70 33.54
CA PRO A 11 -42.20 -10.45 33.76
C PRO A 11 -41.56 -11.51 34.65
N VAL A 12 -40.71 -12.34 34.06
CA VAL A 12 -39.72 -13.11 34.82
C VAL A 12 -38.40 -12.39 34.67
N SER A 13 -37.81 -12.01 35.79
CA SER A 13 -36.45 -11.49 35.93
C SER A 13 -35.45 -12.43 35.27
N LEU A 14 -35.25 -12.25 33.97
CA LEU A 14 -34.21 -12.91 33.21
C LEU A 14 -33.16 -11.84 32.96
N SER A 15 -32.09 -11.90 33.73
CA SER A 15 -30.88 -11.11 33.52
C SER A 15 -30.54 -11.16 32.03
N MET A 16 -30.84 -10.08 31.30
CA MET A 16 -30.31 -9.87 29.97
C MET A 16 -28.79 -9.75 30.15
N ALA A 17 -28.10 -10.89 30.08
CA ALA A 17 -26.76 -10.88 29.53
C ALA A 17 -26.95 -10.39 28.09
N LEU A 18 -26.90 -9.06 27.92
CA LEU A 18 -26.57 -8.44 26.65
C LEU A 18 -25.21 -9.03 26.29
N LEU A 19 -25.23 -10.13 25.53
CA LEU A 19 -24.12 -10.52 24.71
C LEU A 19 -23.93 -9.33 23.78
N LEU A 20 -23.08 -8.40 24.22
CA LEU A 20 -22.38 -7.49 23.33
C LEU A 20 -21.54 -8.40 22.45
N VAL A 21 -22.18 -9.05 21.47
CA VAL A 21 -21.51 -9.48 20.27
C VAL A 21 -21.08 -8.16 19.64
N SER A 22 -19.92 -7.68 20.11
CA SER A 22 -19.17 -6.64 19.45
C SER A 22 -19.13 -7.08 18.01
N CYS A 23 -19.87 -6.37 17.15
CA CYS A 23 -19.82 -6.53 15.72
C CYS A 23 -18.43 -6.07 15.29
N GLY A 24 -17.43 -6.91 15.55
CA GLY A 24 -16.07 -6.74 15.08
C GLY A 24 -16.13 -6.68 13.57
N ASP A 25 -15.35 -5.78 12.99
CA ASP A 25 -15.34 -5.61 11.55
C ASP A 25 -14.99 -6.94 10.88
N SER A 26 -15.83 -7.40 9.95
CA SER A 26 -15.69 -8.73 9.38
C SER A 26 -14.35 -8.85 8.65
N LYS A 27 -13.79 -10.06 8.59
CA LYS A 27 -12.59 -10.35 7.78
C LYS A 27 -12.74 -9.82 6.35
N ILE A 28 -13.92 -9.98 5.76
CA ILE A 28 -14.26 -9.52 4.40
C ILE A 28 -14.14 -8.00 4.29
N ALA A 29 -14.76 -7.25 5.21
CA ALA A 29 -14.70 -5.79 5.21
C ALA A 29 -13.28 -5.25 5.47
N GLN A 30 -12.48 -5.95 6.28
CA GLN A 30 -11.05 -5.66 6.46
C GLN A 30 -10.24 -5.91 5.16
N CYS A 31 -10.51 -7.03 4.48
CA CYS A 31 -9.91 -7.37 3.19
C CYS A 31 -10.21 -6.31 2.11
N GLU A 32 -11.47 -5.90 1.97
CA GLU A 32 -11.88 -4.90 0.99
C GLU A 32 -11.15 -3.57 1.19
N ARG A 33 -11.00 -3.12 2.44
CA ARG A 33 -10.26 -1.89 2.75
C ARG A 33 -8.80 -1.99 2.38
N LEU A 34 -8.14 -3.11 2.69
CA LEU A 34 -6.74 -3.33 2.35
C LEU A 34 -6.54 -3.40 0.82
N ILE A 35 -7.33 -4.22 0.13
CA ILE A 35 -7.27 -4.38 -1.33
C ILE A 35 -7.50 -3.05 -2.04
N LYS A 36 -8.46 -2.24 -1.57
CA LYS A 36 -8.71 -0.91 -2.15
C LYS A 36 -7.47 -0.03 -2.15
N GLN A 37 -6.75 0.03 -1.03
CA GLN A 37 -5.54 0.86 -0.93
C GLN A 37 -4.37 0.27 -1.73
N VAL A 38 -4.23 -1.06 -1.77
CA VAL A 38 -3.22 -1.72 -2.61
C VAL A 38 -3.46 -1.40 -4.10
N ASN A 39 -4.70 -1.48 -4.55
CA ASN A 39 -5.07 -1.17 -5.94
C ASN A 39 -4.83 0.31 -6.28
N GLU A 40 -5.09 1.24 -5.35
CA GLU A 40 -4.76 2.67 -5.53
C GLU A 40 -3.26 2.85 -5.82
N GLY A 41 -2.38 2.18 -5.07
CA GLY A 41 -0.94 2.19 -5.31
C GLY A 41 -0.54 1.59 -6.66
N THR A 42 -1.13 0.45 -7.04
CA THR A 42 -0.88 -0.19 -8.34
C THR A 42 -1.32 0.69 -9.51
N GLU A 43 -2.49 1.33 -9.42
CA GLU A 43 -2.97 2.24 -10.45
C GLU A 43 -2.05 3.46 -10.62
N LEU A 44 -1.52 4.00 -9.52
CA LEU A 44 -0.55 5.10 -9.58
C LEU A 44 0.71 4.68 -10.35
N LEU A 45 1.23 3.48 -10.10
CA LEU A 45 2.39 2.95 -10.84
C LEU A 45 2.08 2.79 -12.33
N ASP A 46 0.91 2.22 -12.67
CA ASP A 46 0.51 1.99 -14.06
C ASP A 46 0.31 3.29 -14.84
N LYS A 47 -0.34 4.30 -14.23
CA LYS A 47 -0.59 5.61 -14.84
C LYS A 47 0.68 6.42 -15.10
N ASN A 48 1.77 6.11 -14.40
CA ASN A 48 3.01 6.89 -14.43
C ASN A 48 4.19 6.13 -15.06
N LYS A 49 3.93 5.06 -15.81
CA LYS A 49 4.96 4.37 -16.61
C LYS A 49 5.62 5.35 -17.60
N GLY A 50 6.95 5.40 -17.62
CA GLY A 50 7.71 6.30 -18.52
C GLY A 50 7.59 7.79 -18.20
N ALA A 51 7.12 8.13 -16.99
CA ALA A 51 6.91 9.51 -16.56
C ALA A 51 8.20 10.37 -16.55
N GLN A 52 8.04 11.66 -16.79
CA GLN A 52 9.10 12.65 -16.64
C GLN A 52 9.48 12.85 -15.16
N VAL A 53 10.69 13.36 -14.88
CA VAL A 53 11.23 13.57 -13.52
C VAL A 53 10.24 14.20 -12.54
N THR A 54 9.58 15.29 -12.91
CA THR A 54 8.62 15.99 -12.02
C THR A 54 7.42 15.12 -11.68
N THR A 55 6.95 14.35 -12.64
CA THR A 55 5.88 13.39 -12.47
C THR A 55 6.34 12.20 -11.62
N SER A 56 7.57 11.72 -11.78
CA SER A 56 8.15 10.67 -10.92
C SER A 56 8.34 11.12 -9.47
N LEU A 57 8.73 12.38 -9.23
CA LEU A 57 8.79 12.95 -7.88
C LEU A 57 7.40 13.04 -7.23
N LYS A 58 6.37 13.37 -8.01
CA LYS A 58 4.99 13.35 -7.54
C LYS A 58 4.55 11.91 -7.22
N LEU A 59 4.77 10.97 -8.14
CA LEU A 59 4.48 9.56 -7.94
C LEU A 59 5.10 9.02 -6.65
N ALA A 60 6.36 9.36 -6.36
CA ALA A 60 7.00 8.94 -5.12
C ALA A 60 6.24 9.43 -3.87
N LYS A 61 5.75 10.67 -3.88
CA LYS A 61 4.93 11.22 -2.78
C LYS A 61 3.56 10.53 -2.71
N ASP A 62 2.91 10.34 -3.84
CA ASP A 62 1.60 9.69 -3.91
C ASP A 62 1.68 8.24 -3.39
N LEU A 63 2.77 7.50 -3.70
CA LEU A 63 3.02 6.16 -3.16
C LEU A 63 3.33 6.16 -1.65
N LYS A 64 4.01 7.20 -1.15
CA LYS A 64 4.21 7.37 0.30
C LYS A 64 2.86 7.58 0.99
N GLU A 65 1.99 8.39 0.41
CA GLU A 65 0.63 8.61 0.91
C GLU A 65 -0.18 7.31 0.93
N VAL A 66 -0.12 6.50 -0.13
CA VAL A 66 -0.76 5.17 -0.14
C VAL A 66 -0.21 4.28 0.97
N SER A 67 1.10 4.24 1.17
CA SER A 67 1.70 3.48 2.27
C SER A 67 1.18 3.95 3.64
N ASP A 68 1.04 5.27 3.83
CA ASP A 68 0.48 5.85 5.05
C ASP A 68 -0.99 5.46 5.25
N LYS A 69 -1.81 5.56 4.19
CA LYS A 69 -3.21 5.10 4.22
C LYS A 69 -3.31 3.63 4.59
N ILE A 70 -2.45 2.77 4.03
CA ILE A 70 -2.42 1.33 4.35
C ILE A 70 -2.04 1.13 5.81
N ARG A 71 -1.04 1.84 6.33
CA ARG A 71 -0.60 1.73 7.74
C ARG A 71 -1.72 2.10 8.71
N ASP A 72 -2.56 3.05 8.34
CA ASP A 72 -3.59 3.61 9.22
C ASP A 72 -4.96 2.91 9.08
N LEU A 73 -5.05 1.79 8.35
CA LEU A 73 -6.31 1.04 8.13
C LEU A 73 -6.96 0.45 9.39
N GLY A 74 -6.20 0.34 10.50
CA GLY A 74 -6.73 -0.18 11.77
C GLY A 74 -7.26 -1.61 11.68
N LEU A 75 -6.57 -2.48 10.91
CA LEU A 75 -6.95 -3.89 10.76
C LEU A 75 -6.80 -4.63 12.10
N LYS A 76 -7.76 -5.50 12.40
CA LYS A 76 -7.83 -6.29 13.63
C LYS A 76 -7.43 -7.75 13.43
N ASP A 77 -7.62 -8.27 12.22
CA ASP A 77 -7.20 -9.62 11.86
C ASP A 77 -5.66 -9.69 11.77
N GLU A 78 -5.04 -10.58 12.54
CA GLU A 78 -3.58 -10.69 12.65
C GLU A 78 -2.92 -10.99 11.30
N LYS A 79 -3.54 -11.84 10.48
CA LYS A 79 -2.98 -12.19 9.18
C LYS A 79 -3.09 -11.03 8.19
N LEU A 80 -4.19 -10.27 8.26
CA LEU A 80 -4.31 -9.02 7.49
C LEU A 80 -3.31 -7.95 7.95
N GLN A 81 -2.99 -7.87 9.24
CA GLN A 81 -1.93 -6.97 9.73
C GLN A 81 -0.56 -7.35 9.16
N ASP A 82 -0.29 -8.64 8.97
CA ASP A 82 0.96 -9.07 8.33
C ASP A 82 1.00 -8.73 6.83
N HIS A 83 -0.12 -8.91 6.12
CA HIS A 83 -0.24 -8.42 4.74
C HIS A 83 -0.08 -6.89 4.67
N GLN A 84 -0.73 -6.16 5.58
CA GLN A 84 -0.64 -4.70 5.68
C GLN A 84 0.81 -4.26 5.83
N LYS A 85 1.60 -4.86 6.75
CA LYS A 85 3.03 -4.56 6.90
C LYS A 85 3.82 -4.79 5.61
N LYS A 86 3.56 -5.90 4.90
CA LYS A 86 4.21 -6.20 3.62
C LYS A 86 3.93 -5.09 2.60
N PHE A 87 2.68 -4.67 2.44
CA PHE A 87 2.31 -3.62 1.47
C PHE A 87 2.82 -2.23 1.85
N VAL A 88 2.77 -1.86 3.14
CA VAL A 88 3.38 -0.62 3.66
C VAL A 88 4.85 -0.57 3.25
N ASN A 89 5.60 -1.64 3.54
CA ASN A 89 7.01 -1.73 3.21
C ASN A 89 7.26 -1.69 1.70
N THR A 90 6.46 -2.40 0.90
CA THR A 90 6.58 -2.36 -0.57
C THR A 90 6.40 -0.95 -1.11
N PHE A 91 5.32 -0.26 -0.77
CA PHE A 91 5.06 1.08 -1.30
C PHE A 91 6.04 2.13 -0.76
N GLU A 92 6.55 1.96 0.47
CA GLU A 92 7.66 2.79 0.99
C GLU A 92 8.95 2.61 0.18
N ILE A 93 9.36 1.36 -0.06
CA ILE A 93 10.57 1.08 -0.83
C ILE A 93 10.42 1.63 -2.25
N LEU A 94 9.26 1.44 -2.89
CA LEU A 94 9.00 1.99 -4.22
C LEU A 94 9.04 3.52 -4.21
N SER A 95 8.37 4.17 -3.25
CA SER A 95 8.39 5.62 -3.06
C SER A 95 9.82 6.15 -2.95
N GLN A 96 10.63 5.58 -2.06
CA GLN A 96 12.00 6.02 -1.81
C GLN A 96 12.91 5.85 -3.03
N ASN A 97 12.81 4.70 -3.72
CA ASN A 97 13.66 4.44 -4.88
C ASN A 97 13.24 5.28 -6.10
N ILE A 98 11.95 5.51 -6.31
CA ILE A 98 11.46 6.42 -7.37
C ILE A 98 11.91 7.86 -7.09
N ASP A 99 11.81 8.34 -5.85
CA ASP A 99 12.30 9.67 -5.46
C ASP A 99 13.81 9.79 -5.69
N LYS A 100 14.59 8.79 -5.25
CA LYS A 100 16.04 8.74 -5.44
C LYS A 100 16.42 8.80 -6.92
N ALA A 101 15.81 7.95 -7.75
CA ALA A 101 16.06 7.91 -9.19
C ALA A 101 15.69 9.24 -9.86
N ALA A 102 14.54 9.83 -9.50
CA ALA A 102 14.08 11.10 -10.06
C ALA A 102 15.00 12.26 -9.68
N LYS A 103 15.46 12.34 -8.42
CA LYS A 103 16.43 13.35 -7.96
C LYS A 103 17.78 13.19 -8.64
N ALA A 104 18.28 11.95 -8.76
CA ALA A 104 19.52 11.65 -9.46
C ALA A 104 19.43 12.10 -10.93
N LEU A 105 18.36 11.74 -11.63
CA LEU A 105 18.10 12.20 -13.01
C LEU A 105 17.99 13.73 -13.08
N GLY A 106 17.31 14.36 -12.13
CA GLY A 106 17.21 15.81 -12.01
C GLY A 106 18.57 16.50 -11.89
N SER A 107 19.50 15.93 -11.11
CA SER A 107 20.85 16.50 -10.93
C SER A 107 21.63 16.61 -12.24
N THR A 108 21.41 15.69 -13.18
CA THR A 108 22.10 15.68 -14.49
C THR A 108 21.79 16.93 -15.32
N LYS A 109 20.63 17.58 -15.10
CA LYS A 109 20.25 18.83 -15.79
C LYS A 109 21.18 20.00 -15.48
N THR A 110 21.87 19.95 -14.33
CA THR A 110 22.81 21.00 -13.90
C THR A 110 24.27 20.66 -14.21
N ALA A 111 24.53 19.47 -14.77
CA ALA A 111 25.89 19.04 -15.09
C ALA A 111 26.44 19.85 -16.26
N LYS A 112 27.62 20.45 -16.06
CA LYS A 112 28.34 21.20 -17.11
C LYS A 112 29.20 20.26 -17.96
N ALA A 113 29.58 20.70 -19.16
CA ALA A 113 30.56 20.00 -20.00
C ALA A 113 31.98 20.10 -19.40
N SER A 114 32.22 19.39 -18.29
CA SER A 114 33.47 19.41 -17.54
C SER A 114 33.73 18.07 -16.86
N ASN A 115 34.93 17.87 -16.33
CA ASN A 115 35.27 16.68 -15.54
C ASN A 115 34.29 16.50 -14.36
N GLN A 116 33.91 17.60 -13.70
CA GLN A 116 32.97 17.56 -12.59
C GLN A 116 31.55 17.22 -13.03
N GLY A 117 31.10 17.74 -14.18
CA GLY A 117 29.80 17.36 -14.74
C GLY A 117 29.75 15.89 -15.16
N ARG A 118 30.84 15.34 -15.73
CA ARG A 118 30.94 13.90 -16.01
C ARG A 118 30.83 13.05 -14.74
N LYS A 119 31.50 13.44 -13.66
CA LYS A 119 31.37 12.78 -12.34
C LYS A 119 29.94 12.84 -11.81
N THR A 120 29.26 13.97 -12.00
CA THR A 120 27.84 14.15 -11.59
C THR A 120 26.93 13.19 -12.36
N ILE A 121 27.10 13.10 -13.68
CA ILE A 121 26.33 12.18 -14.53
C ILE A 121 26.60 10.72 -14.15
N GLN A 122 27.85 10.36 -13.90
CA GLN A 122 28.21 8.99 -13.52
C GLN A 122 27.58 8.60 -12.17
N LYS A 123 27.70 9.47 -11.16
CA LYS A 123 27.03 9.26 -9.87
C LYS A 123 25.52 9.13 -10.03
N ALA A 124 24.90 9.96 -10.86
CA ALA A 124 23.47 9.88 -11.12
C ALA A 124 23.07 8.54 -11.76
N ARG A 125 23.87 8.00 -12.69
CA ARG A 125 23.66 6.67 -13.25
C ARG A 125 23.73 5.59 -12.17
N ASP A 126 24.78 5.59 -11.35
CA ASP A 126 24.94 4.59 -10.28
C ASP A 126 23.76 4.64 -9.27
N ASP A 127 23.32 5.85 -8.92
CA ASP A 127 22.18 6.06 -8.03
C ASP A 127 20.85 5.59 -8.64
N ILE A 128 20.66 5.81 -9.95
CA ILE A 128 19.51 5.33 -10.72
C ILE A 128 19.52 3.80 -10.80
N ASP A 129 20.65 3.19 -11.20
CA ASP A 129 20.77 1.74 -11.35
C ASP A 129 20.51 1.00 -10.02
N THR A 130 21.05 1.54 -8.92
CA THR A 130 20.77 1.02 -7.58
C THR A 130 19.28 1.11 -7.24
N ALA A 131 18.65 2.24 -7.53
CA ALA A 131 17.23 2.45 -7.26
C ALA A 131 16.34 1.53 -8.10
N LEU A 132 16.65 1.34 -9.39
CA LEU A 132 15.94 0.42 -10.27
C LEU A 132 16.08 -1.03 -9.81
N LYS A 133 17.28 -1.45 -9.38
CA LYS A 133 17.50 -2.79 -8.83
C LYS A 133 16.59 -3.04 -7.63
N ASN A 134 16.59 -2.14 -6.64
CA ASN A 134 15.75 -2.25 -5.46
C ASN A 134 14.25 -2.25 -5.80
N ALA A 135 13.82 -1.41 -6.73
CA ALA A 135 12.43 -1.35 -7.18
C ALA A 135 12.01 -2.66 -7.87
N THR A 136 12.89 -3.24 -8.71
CA THR A 136 12.65 -4.52 -9.39
C THR A 136 12.53 -5.67 -8.39
N ASP A 137 13.48 -5.76 -7.45
CA ASP A 137 13.47 -6.79 -6.40
C ASP A 137 12.21 -6.68 -5.50
N THR A 138 11.71 -5.46 -5.32
CA THR A 138 10.47 -5.19 -4.57
C THR A 138 9.23 -5.56 -5.37
N ALA A 139 9.18 -5.24 -6.66
CA ALA A 139 8.08 -5.60 -7.55
C ALA A 139 7.92 -7.13 -7.66
N ALA A 140 9.03 -7.88 -7.74
CA ALA A 140 8.99 -9.35 -7.75
C ALA A 140 8.30 -9.94 -6.50
N LYS A 141 8.44 -9.30 -5.33
CA LYS A 141 7.78 -9.71 -4.08
C LYS A 141 6.34 -9.23 -3.99
N PHE A 142 5.99 -8.17 -4.70
CA PHE A 142 4.66 -7.59 -4.70
C PHE A 142 3.63 -8.54 -5.29
N ASP A 143 3.91 -9.14 -6.44
CA ASP A 143 2.99 -10.08 -7.11
C ASP A 143 2.64 -11.28 -6.22
N SER A 144 3.64 -11.85 -5.54
CA SER A 144 3.42 -12.91 -4.55
C SER A 144 2.54 -12.44 -3.39
N SER A 145 2.79 -11.22 -2.88
CA SER A 145 2.03 -10.65 -1.75
C SER A 145 0.56 -10.41 -2.10
N VAL A 146 0.28 -9.95 -3.34
CA VAL A 146 -1.08 -9.81 -3.87
C VAL A 146 -1.76 -11.17 -4.01
N GLY A 147 -1.06 -12.17 -4.55
CA GLY A 147 -1.58 -13.53 -4.66
C GLY A 147 -1.97 -14.13 -3.31
N GLU A 148 -1.10 -14.02 -2.30
CA GLU A 148 -1.37 -14.48 -0.94
C GLU A 148 -2.57 -13.75 -0.30
N LEU A 149 -2.65 -12.42 -0.46
CA LEU A 149 -3.76 -11.63 0.07
C LEU A 149 -5.09 -12.08 -0.56
N ASN A 150 -5.14 -12.22 -1.89
CA ASN A 150 -6.34 -12.65 -2.59
C ASN A 150 -6.79 -14.05 -2.17
N GLN A 151 -5.86 -15.00 -2.02
CA GLN A 151 -6.16 -16.33 -1.52
C GLN A 151 -6.69 -16.32 -0.09
N TYR A 152 -6.20 -15.42 0.76
CA TYR A 152 -6.67 -15.31 2.13
C TYR A 152 -8.06 -14.68 2.22
N CYS A 153 -8.29 -13.62 1.44
CA CYS A 153 -9.53 -12.85 1.43
C CYS A 153 -10.71 -13.54 0.72
N THR A 154 -10.45 -14.53 -0.13
CA THR A 154 -11.50 -15.34 -0.80
C THR A 154 -11.98 -16.53 0.04
N LYS A 155 -11.26 -16.90 1.09
CA LYS A 155 -11.70 -17.93 2.03
C LYS A 155 -12.66 -17.30 3.06
N PRO A 156 -13.68 -18.02 3.54
CA PRO A 156 -14.50 -17.58 4.67
C PRO A 156 -13.67 -17.23 5.90
#